data_AF-A0A1S0TG53-F1
#
_entry.id   AF-A0A1S0TG53-F1
#
_cell.length_a   1.000
_cell.length_b   1.000
_cell.length_c   1.000
_cell.angle_alpha   90.00
_cell.angle_beta   90.00
_cell.angle_gamma   90.00
#
_symmetry.space_group_name_H-M   'P 1'
#
loop_
_entity.id
_entity.type
_entity.pdbx_description
1 polymer ?
#
loop_
_entity_poly.entity_id
_entity_poly.type
_entity_poly.pdbx_seq_one_letter_code
_entity_poly.pdbx_strand_id
1 'polypeptide(L)'
;MEEHKTNTLEDEIYEYDEDGNIIWTWKKVIDPLQPIDHAAMEYASFNKNFYHEHEQIKSMTTIKLFELRNSLNLKVAGFNPPKPVTAFAHFGFDEALMNVIRKSEYEHPTPIQSQSIPAALSGRDVLGIAKTGSGKTVAYLWPAIIHIMDQPDLKEGDGPIALVIVPTRELALQ
;
A
#
# COMPACT_ATOMS: atom_id res chain seq x y z
N MET A 1 -48.97 1.95 -0.96
CA MET A 1 -49.15 1.77 -2.41
C MET A 1 -47.78 1.93 -3.03
N GLU A 2 -46.83 1.03 -2.79
CA GLU A 2 -46.81 -0.38 -3.21
C GLU A 2 -46.83 -0.47 -4.73
N GLU A 3 -45.64 -0.57 -5.33
CA GLU A 3 -45.45 -1.34 -6.55
C GLU A 3 -44.28 -2.28 -6.32
N HIS A 4 -44.62 -3.56 -6.27
CA HIS A 4 -43.77 -4.69 -6.01
C HIS A 4 -42.68 -4.84 -7.08
N LYS A 5 -41.45 -5.09 -6.60
CA LYS A 5 -40.42 -5.80 -7.35
C LYS A 5 -40.99 -7.16 -7.80
N THR A 6 -41.33 -7.30 -9.07
CA THR A 6 -41.27 -8.58 -9.76
C THR A 6 -39.85 -8.75 -10.28
N ASN A 7 -38.98 -9.34 -9.44
CA ASN A 7 -37.70 -9.86 -9.88
C ASN A 7 -37.98 -11.17 -10.60
N THR A 8 -38.28 -11.10 -11.90
CA THR A 8 -38.25 -12.27 -12.77
C THR A 8 -36.80 -12.72 -12.83
N LEU A 9 -36.54 -13.92 -12.29
CA LEU A 9 -35.32 -14.67 -12.51
C LEU A 9 -35.25 -14.99 -14.00
N GLU A 10 -34.73 -14.07 -14.79
CA GLU A 10 -34.21 -14.41 -16.11
C GLU A 10 -32.95 -15.22 -15.85
N ASP A 11 -32.97 -16.50 -16.25
CA ASP A 11 -31.81 -17.38 -16.23
C ASP A 11 -30.68 -16.70 -17.00
N GLU A 12 -29.74 -16.06 -16.30
CA GLU A 12 -28.54 -15.48 -16.91
C GLU A 12 -27.73 -16.63 -17.52
N ILE A 13 -27.85 -16.82 -18.83
CA ILE A 13 -27.09 -17.82 -19.58
C ILE A 13 -25.64 -17.33 -19.66
N TYR A 14 -24.78 -17.88 -18.81
CA TYR A 14 -23.34 -17.63 -18.85
C TYR A 14 -22.69 -18.51 -19.94
N GLU A 15 -22.00 -17.89 -20.90
CA GLU A 15 -21.08 -18.59 -21.79
C GLU A 15 -19.71 -18.69 -21.13
N TYR A 16 -19.08 -19.86 -21.24
CA TYR A 16 -17.75 -20.11 -20.69
C TYR A 16 -16.77 -20.39 -21.82
N ASP A 17 -15.55 -19.86 -21.73
CA ASP A 17 -14.45 -20.24 -22.63
C ASP A 17 -13.91 -21.65 -22.30
N GLU A 18 -12.98 -22.16 -23.11
CA GLU A 18 -12.37 -23.49 -22.91
C GLU A 18 -11.64 -23.62 -21.56
N ASP A 19 -11.30 -22.50 -20.93
CA ASP A 19 -10.64 -22.41 -19.63
C ASP A 19 -11.62 -22.19 -18.46
N GLY A 20 -12.93 -22.11 -18.73
CA GLY A 20 -13.98 -21.95 -17.72
C GLY A 20 -14.20 -20.52 -17.22
N ASN A 21 -13.71 -19.49 -17.93
CA ASN A 21 -13.99 -18.09 -17.62
C ASN A 21 -15.33 -17.64 -18.21
N ILE A 22 -16.06 -16.77 -17.50
CA ILE A 22 -17.30 -16.16 -17.98
C ILE A 22 -16.99 -15.21 -19.14
N ILE A 23 -17.54 -15.51 -20.31
CA ILE A 23 -17.55 -14.63 -21.48
C ILE A 23 -18.76 -13.69 -21.33
N TRP A 24 -18.49 -12.41 -21.08
CA TRP A 24 -19.53 -11.38 -21.04
C TRP A 24 -20.07 -11.14 -22.46
N THR A 25 -21.26 -11.67 -22.76
CA THR A 25 -21.91 -11.55 -24.09
C THR A 25 -22.48 -10.15 -24.38
N TRP A 26 -22.53 -9.28 -23.38
CA TRP A 26 -23.01 -7.91 -23.49
C TRP A 26 -21.95 -6.92 -23.02
N LYS A 27 -21.65 -5.92 -23.86
CA LYS A 27 -20.93 -4.73 -23.41
C LYS A 27 -21.83 -3.99 -22.44
N LYS A 28 -21.59 -4.14 -21.13
CA LYS A 28 -22.18 -3.27 -20.12
C LYS A 28 -21.75 -1.85 -20.42
N VAL A 29 -22.64 -1.05 -20.98
CA VAL A 29 -22.43 0.40 -21.10
C VAL A 29 -22.51 0.91 -19.67
N ILE A 30 -21.36 1.18 -19.08
CA ILE A 30 -21.25 1.77 -17.75
C ILE A 30 -21.33 3.27 -17.97
N ASP A 31 -22.44 3.88 -17.56
CA ASP A 31 -22.52 5.33 -17.52
C ASP A 31 -21.43 5.85 -16.58
N PRO A 32 -20.59 6.81 -17.03
CA PRO A 32 -19.53 7.34 -16.19
C PRO A 32 -20.15 8.02 -14.97
N LEU A 33 -19.61 7.72 -13.80
CA LEU A 33 -19.95 8.44 -12.58
C LEU A 33 -19.64 9.93 -12.77
N GLN A 34 -20.48 10.79 -12.21
CA GLN A 34 -20.19 12.22 -12.24
C GLN A 34 -18.89 12.50 -11.48
N PRO A 35 -18.00 13.35 -12.02
CA PRO A 35 -16.80 13.77 -11.31
C PRO A 35 -17.17 14.41 -9.98
N ILE A 36 -16.46 14.02 -8.92
CA ILE A 36 -16.62 14.63 -7.60
C ILE A 36 -15.79 15.90 -7.55
N ASP A 37 -16.40 17.03 -7.19
CA ASP A 37 -15.68 18.28 -6.95
C ASP A 37 -15.09 18.28 -5.53
N HIS A 38 -13.85 17.82 -5.42
CA HIS A 38 -13.10 17.80 -4.17
C HIS A 38 -12.79 19.21 -3.61
N ALA A 39 -12.88 20.27 -4.41
CA ALA A 39 -12.60 21.63 -3.95
C ALA A 39 -13.74 22.20 -3.10
N ALA A 40 -14.96 21.70 -3.28
CA ALA A 40 -16.13 22.07 -2.49
C ALA A 40 -16.30 21.24 -1.21
N MET A 41 -15.46 20.21 -1.00
CA MET A 41 -15.54 19.30 0.13
C MET A 41 -14.57 19.69 1.24
N GLU A 42 -15.03 19.63 2.49
CA GLU A 42 -14.19 19.82 3.67
C GLU A 42 -13.72 18.46 4.18
N TYR A 43 -12.40 18.22 4.14
CA TYR A 43 -11.78 16.99 4.63
C TYR A 43 -11.15 17.21 6.00
N ALA A 44 -11.35 16.25 6.90
CA ALA A 44 -10.62 16.22 8.15
C ALA A 44 -9.12 16.11 7.89
N SER A 45 -8.33 16.89 8.62
CA SER A 45 -6.88 16.78 8.60
C SER A 45 -6.44 15.48 9.27
N PHE A 46 -5.39 14.86 8.74
CA PHE A 46 -4.79 13.67 9.32
C PHE A 46 -3.28 13.73 9.21
N ASN A 47 -2.59 13.03 10.12
CA ASN A 47 -1.14 12.95 10.07
C ASN A 47 -0.69 12.03 8.93
N LYS A 48 0.38 12.43 8.24
CA LYS A 48 0.98 11.66 7.15
C LYS A 48 2.43 11.29 7.45
N ASN A 49 3.11 12.00 8.35
CA ASN A 49 4.52 11.81 8.61
C ASN A 49 4.73 11.18 9.98
N PHE A 50 5.11 9.91 9.96
CA PHE A 50 5.40 9.09 11.13
C PHE A 50 6.90 8.77 11.23
N TYR A 51 7.68 9.14 10.21
CA TYR A 51 9.08 8.75 10.14
C TYR A 51 9.96 9.68 10.96
N HIS A 52 10.59 9.11 11.98
CA HIS A 52 11.66 9.73 12.73
C HIS A 52 12.98 9.02 12.39
N GLU A 53 13.87 9.74 11.71
CA GLU A 53 15.15 9.16 11.25
C GLU A 53 16.00 8.73 12.45
N HIS A 54 16.33 7.43 12.49
CA HIS A 54 17.17 6.85 13.54
C HIS A 54 18.58 7.46 13.55
N GLU A 55 19.20 7.63 14.72
CA GLU A 55 20.49 8.33 14.90
C GLU A 55 21.61 7.76 14.00
N GLN A 56 21.67 6.44 13.84
CA GLN A 56 22.65 5.79 12.96
C GLN A 56 22.47 6.15 11.48
N ILE A 57 21.22 6.36 11.05
CA ILE A 57 20.90 6.75 9.67
C ILE A 57 21.16 8.24 9.48
N LYS A 58 20.76 9.06 10.46
CA LYS A 58 21.02 10.51 10.47
C LYS A 58 22.52 10.83 10.41
N SER A 59 23.35 10.13 11.18
CA SER A 59 24.81 10.30 11.22
C SER A 59 25.56 9.71 10.00
N MET A 60 24.88 9.00 9.12
CA MET A 60 25.48 8.42 7.92
C MET A 60 25.99 9.51 6.96
N THR A 61 27.27 9.40 6.59
CA THR A 61 27.93 10.29 5.63
C THR A 61 27.48 10.03 4.19
N THR A 62 27.67 11.00 3.31
CA THR A 62 27.33 10.88 1.88
C THR A 62 28.07 9.74 1.19
N ILE A 63 29.32 9.48 1.57
CA ILE A 63 30.13 8.38 1.02
C ILE A 63 29.50 7.04 1.41
N LYS A 64 29.22 6.83 2.71
CA LYS A 64 28.57 5.60 3.20
C LYS A 64 27.18 5.40 2.60
N LEU A 65 26.42 6.50 2.42
CA LEU A 65 25.11 6.46 1.77
C LEU A 65 25.23 5.99 0.31
N PHE A 66 26.23 6.49 -0.42
CA PHE A 66 26.49 6.07 -1.80
C PHE A 66 26.90 4.60 -1.87
N GLU A 67 27.82 4.17 -1.01
CA GLU A 67 28.24 2.77 -0.89
C GLU A 67 27.07 1.84 -0.55
N LEU A 68 26.22 2.22 0.40
CA LEU A 68 25.04 1.44 0.80
C LEU A 68 24.01 1.32 -0.34
N ARG A 69 23.76 2.41 -1.06
CA ARG A 69 22.87 2.35 -2.23
C ARG A 69 23.46 1.45 -3.32
N ASN A 70 24.76 1.50 -3.56
CA ASN A 70 25.40 0.63 -4.54
C ASN A 70 25.37 -0.84 -4.12
N SER A 71 25.66 -1.16 -2.84
CA SER A 71 25.65 -2.54 -2.35
C SER A 71 24.27 -3.17 -2.38
N LEU A 72 23.22 -2.37 -2.16
CA LEU A 72 21.81 -2.79 -2.28
C LEU A 72 21.27 -2.69 -3.72
N ASN A 73 22.10 -2.26 -4.69
CA ASN A 73 21.71 -2.00 -6.07
C ASN A 73 20.48 -1.08 -6.21
N LEU A 74 20.46 -0.01 -5.41
CA LEU A 74 19.39 0.98 -5.36
C LEU A 74 19.66 2.15 -6.29
N LYS A 75 18.67 2.47 -7.12
CA LYS A 75 18.60 3.72 -7.88
C LYS A 75 17.48 4.57 -7.29
N VAL A 76 17.83 5.76 -6.81
CA VAL A 76 16.90 6.63 -6.07
C VAL A 76 16.83 7.98 -6.75
N ALA A 77 15.60 8.42 -7.05
CA ALA A 77 15.31 9.72 -7.65
C ALA A 77 14.21 10.42 -6.85
N GLY A 78 14.06 11.73 -7.06
CA GLY A 78 13.07 12.58 -6.40
C GLY A 78 13.69 13.62 -5.47
N PHE A 79 12.86 14.53 -4.97
CA PHE A 79 13.30 15.60 -4.08
C PHE A 79 13.61 15.04 -2.68
N ASN A 80 14.85 15.25 -2.22
CA ASN A 80 15.35 14.87 -0.89
C ASN A 80 14.83 13.50 -0.39
N PRO A 81 15.14 12.38 -1.05
CA PRO A 81 14.68 11.06 -0.62
C PRO A 81 15.34 10.69 0.73
N PRO A 82 14.60 10.08 1.68
CA PRO A 82 15.18 9.63 2.93
C PRO A 82 16.29 8.60 2.67
N LYS A 83 17.21 8.49 3.61
CA LYS A 83 18.30 7.51 3.50
C LYS A 83 17.72 6.08 3.69
N PRO A 84 18.28 5.08 2.99
CA PRO A 84 17.85 3.71 3.18
C PRO A 84 18.27 3.21 4.57
N VAL A 85 17.41 2.40 5.19
CA VAL A 85 17.72 1.77 6.48
C VAL A 85 18.34 0.38 6.29
N THR A 86 19.15 -0.04 7.27
CA THR A 86 19.83 -1.35 7.26
C THR A 86 19.28 -2.38 8.25
N ALA A 87 18.37 -1.99 9.14
CA ALA A 87 17.78 -2.86 10.15
C ALA A 87 16.33 -2.45 10.45
N PHE A 88 15.48 -3.39 10.85
CA PHE A 88 14.08 -3.11 11.18
C PHE A 88 13.92 -2.12 12.34
N ALA A 89 14.84 -2.13 13.31
CA ALA A 89 14.84 -1.19 14.43
C ALA A 89 14.97 0.29 13.99
N HIS A 90 15.48 0.55 12.79
CA HIS A 90 15.62 1.92 12.29
C HIS A 90 14.29 2.53 11.80
N PHE A 91 13.25 1.72 11.62
CA PHE A 91 11.94 2.22 11.20
C PHE A 91 11.18 2.93 12.34
N GLY A 92 11.53 2.68 13.60
CA GLY A 92 10.80 3.24 14.74
C GLY A 92 9.44 2.58 14.98
N PHE A 93 9.27 1.32 14.57
CA PHE A 93 8.07 0.54 14.83
C PHE A 93 7.88 0.26 16.32
N ASP A 94 6.62 0.10 16.73
CA ASP A 94 6.30 -0.30 18.10
C ASP A 94 6.71 -1.75 18.39
N GLU A 95 6.73 -2.10 19.67
CA GLU A 95 7.21 -3.41 20.10
C GLU A 95 6.27 -4.54 19.66
N ALA A 96 4.98 -4.26 19.47
CA ALA A 96 4.02 -5.23 18.95
C ALA A 96 4.36 -5.64 17.51
N LEU A 97 4.56 -4.67 16.60
CA LEU A 97 4.94 -4.93 15.22
C LEU A 97 6.34 -5.54 15.14
N MET A 98 7.30 -5.03 15.92
CA MET A 98 8.66 -5.60 15.96
C MET A 98 8.65 -7.07 16.42
N ASN A 99 7.79 -7.45 17.36
CA ASN A 99 7.65 -8.84 17.78
C ASN A 99 7.10 -9.74 16.67
N VAL A 100 6.16 -9.25 15.86
CA VAL A 100 5.67 -10.00 14.69
C VAL A 100 6.78 -10.16 13.66
N ILE A 101 7.52 -9.10 13.34
CA ILE A 101 8.64 -9.14 12.40
C ILE A 101 9.70 -10.18 12.82
N ARG A 102 10.06 -10.21 14.11
CA ARG A 102 11.01 -11.19 14.65
C ARG A 102 10.48 -12.62 14.55
N LYS A 103 9.18 -12.84 14.82
CA LYS A 103 8.52 -14.15 14.69
C LYS A 103 8.42 -14.62 13.24
N SER A 104 8.38 -13.71 12.28
CA SER A 104 8.41 -14.02 10.85
C SER A 104 9.81 -14.35 10.32
N GLU A 105 10.81 -14.44 11.21
CA GLU A 105 12.20 -14.80 10.88
C GLU A 105 12.85 -13.86 9.85
N TYR A 106 12.41 -12.60 9.80
CA TYR A 106 13.06 -11.59 8.99
C TYR A 106 14.31 -11.06 9.71
N GLU A 107 15.48 -11.25 9.10
CA GLU A 107 16.75 -10.77 9.66
C GLU A 107 17.02 -9.30 9.31
N HIS A 108 16.87 -8.94 8.03
CA HIS A 108 17.16 -7.61 7.51
C HIS A 108 16.11 -7.14 6.51
N PRO A 109 15.84 -5.82 6.43
CA PRO A 109 14.99 -5.28 5.38
C PRO A 109 15.60 -5.57 4.00
N THR A 110 14.74 -5.95 3.06
CA THR A 110 15.15 -6.13 1.65
C THR A 110 15.50 -4.77 1.03
N PRO A 111 16.23 -4.71 -0.10
CA PRO A 111 16.60 -3.44 -0.72
C PRO A 111 15.42 -2.49 -0.96
N ILE A 112 14.29 -3.01 -1.44
CA ILE A 112 13.09 -2.19 -1.67
C ILE A 112 12.53 -1.66 -0.35
N GLN A 113 12.43 -2.52 0.67
CA GLN A 113 11.96 -2.15 2.01
C GLN A 113 12.86 -1.08 2.65
N SER A 114 14.18 -1.26 2.59
CA SER A 114 15.18 -0.34 3.12
C SER A 114 14.96 1.10 2.65
N GLN A 115 14.59 1.29 1.40
CA GLN A 115 14.48 2.62 0.78
C GLN A 115 13.04 3.14 0.71
N SER A 116 12.04 2.27 0.47
CA SER A 116 10.66 2.70 0.25
C SER A 116 9.90 2.91 1.54
N ILE A 117 10.12 2.10 2.58
CA ILE A 117 9.39 2.22 3.85
C ILE A 117 9.66 3.57 4.51
N PRO A 118 10.90 4.08 4.65
CA PRO A 118 11.14 5.39 5.24
C PRO A 118 10.46 6.51 4.44
N ALA A 119 10.41 6.37 3.11
CA ALA A 119 9.73 7.32 2.24
C ALA A 119 8.21 7.30 2.44
N ALA A 120 7.60 6.11 2.48
CA ALA A 120 6.17 5.94 2.72
C ALA A 120 5.77 6.43 4.13
N LEU A 121 6.55 6.09 5.17
CA LEU A 121 6.34 6.58 6.54
C LEU A 121 6.50 8.10 6.66
N SER A 122 7.26 8.73 5.76
CA SER A 122 7.36 10.19 5.68
C SER A 122 6.15 10.85 5.01
N GLY A 123 5.12 10.08 4.63
CA GLY A 123 3.91 10.57 3.98
C GLY A 123 4.10 10.94 2.52
N ARG A 124 5.13 10.37 1.86
CA ARG A 124 5.48 10.67 0.47
C ARG A 124 4.80 9.70 -0.48
N ASP A 125 4.49 10.17 -1.68
CA ASP A 125 4.17 9.30 -2.80
C ASP A 125 5.44 8.58 -3.27
N VAL A 126 5.35 7.26 -3.43
CA VAL A 126 6.49 6.39 -3.74
C VAL A 126 6.18 5.49 -4.93
N LEU A 127 7.04 5.56 -5.95
CA LEU A 127 7.08 4.56 -7.03
C LEU A 127 8.21 3.56 -6.74
N GLY A 128 7.85 2.36 -6.27
CA GLY A 128 8.79 1.30 -5.92
C GLY A 128 8.89 0.21 -6.99
N ILE A 129 10.05 0.09 -7.65
CA ILE A 129 10.29 -0.94 -8.69
C ILE A 129 11.29 -1.96 -8.16
N ALA A 130 10.85 -3.22 -8.03
CA ALA A 130 11.70 -4.34 -7.62
C ALA A 130 11.16 -5.68 -8.14
N LYS A 131 12.02 -6.69 -8.25
CA LYS A 131 11.67 -8.05 -8.72
C LYS A 131 10.57 -8.72 -7.88
N THR A 132 9.90 -9.74 -8.42
CA THR A 132 9.00 -10.60 -7.64
C THR A 132 9.75 -11.28 -6.49
N GLY A 133 9.09 -11.49 -5.35
CA GLY A 133 9.72 -12.05 -4.16
C GLY A 133 10.68 -11.11 -3.40
N SER A 134 10.77 -9.83 -3.78
CA SER A 134 11.61 -8.83 -3.06
C SER A 134 10.96 -8.25 -1.80
N GLY A 135 9.79 -8.75 -1.39
CA GLY A 135 9.09 -8.25 -0.21
C GLY A 135 8.39 -6.90 -0.39
N LYS A 136 7.94 -6.57 -1.61
CA LYS A 136 7.17 -5.35 -1.90
C LYS A 136 5.87 -5.25 -1.09
N THR A 137 5.22 -6.38 -0.80
CA THR A 137 3.96 -6.44 -0.04
C THR A 137 4.09 -5.76 1.32
N VAL A 138 5.03 -6.20 2.16
CA VAL A 138 5.27 -5.56 3.45
C VAL A 138 5.82 -4.14 3.34
N ALA A 139 6.47 -3.81 2.22
CA ALA A 139 7.01 -2.48 1.96
C ALA A 139 5.93 -1.40 1.84
N TYR A 140 4.69 -1.76 1.47
CA TYR A 140 3.52 -0.87 1.53
C TYR A 140 2.59 -1.18 2.70
N LEU A 141 2.49 -2.43 3.17
CA LEU A 141 1.58 -2.78 4.27
C LEU A 141 2.03 -2.23 5.63
N TRP A 142 3.32 -2.28 5.98
CA TRP A 142 3.74 -1.75 7.29
C TRP A 142 3.50 -0.24 7.43
N PRO A 143 3.86 0.61 6.44
CA PRO A 143 3.45 2.01 6.47
C PRO A 143 1.93 2.20 6.54
N ALA A 144 1.16 1.40 5.80
CA ALA A 144 -0.31 1.47 5.82
C ALA A 144 -0.89 1.12 7.19
N ILE A 145 -0.39 0.08 7.86
CA ILE A 145 -0.81 -0.30 9.22
C ILE A 145 -0.57 0.85 10.20
N ILE A 146 0.63 1.44 10.18
CA ILE A 146 0.97 2.56 11.06
C ILE A 146 0.06 3.76 10.77
N HIS A 147 -0.20 4.03 9.49
CA HIS A 147 -1.10 5.08 9.07
C HIS A 147 -2.53 4.88 9.60
N ILE A 148 -3.07 3.67 9.47
CA ILE A 148 -4.39 3.28 9.95
C ILE A 148 -4.48 3.43 11.47
N MET A 149 -3.47 2.98 12.21
CA MET A 149 -3.45 3.02 13.68
C MET A 149 -3.43 4.45 14.25
N ASP A 150 -3.04 5.45 13.47
CA ASP A 150 -3.08 6.86 13.86
C ASP A 150 -4.41 7.56 13.50
N GLN A 151 -5.28 6.91 12.70
CA GLN A 151 -6.57 7.48 12.35
C GLN A 151 -7.62 7.24 13.45
N PRO A 152 -8.67 8.09 13.53
CA PRO A 152 -9.83 7.80 14.36
C PRO A 152 -10.48 6.46 14.01
N ASP A 153 -11.09 5.83 15.00
CA ASP A 153 -11.86 4.61 14.80
C ASP A 153 -12.98 4.83 13.77
N LEU A 154 -13.15 3.86 12.87
CA LEU A 154 -14.19 3.88 11.85
C LEU A 154 -15.59 3.84 12.50
N LYS A 155 -16.48 4.68 12.00
CA LYS A 155 -17.89 4.69 12.39
C LYS A 155 -18.73 3.93 11.37
N GLU A 156 -19.97 3.64 11.76
CA GLU A 156 -20.92 3.03 10.85
C GLU A 156 -21.14 3.94 9.62
N GLY A 157 -20.95 3.37 8.43
CA GLY A 157 -21.04 4.08 7.15
C GLY A 157 -19.71 4.62 6.62
N ASP A 158 -18.62 4.59 7.40
CA ASP A 158 -17.30 4.99 6.91
C ASP A 158 -16.71 3.96 5.95
N GLY A 159 -15.92 4.46 4.99
CA GLY A 159 -15.13 3.62 4.07
C GLY A 159 -13.78 3.19 4.65
N PRO A 160 -12.99 2.41 3.90
CA PRO A 160 -11.66 1.98 4.35
C PRO A 160 -10.68 3.18 4.38
N ILE A 161 -9.76 3.16 5.35
CA ILE A 161 -8.64 4.14 5.42
C ILE A 161 -7.57 3.84 4.36
N ALA A 162 -7.27 2.57 4.12
CA ALA A 162 -6.29 2.14 3.13
C ALA A 162 -6.95 1.27 2.06
N LEU A 163 -6.62 1.55 0.79
CA LEU A 163 -7.08 0.80 -0.37
C LEU A 163 -5.88 0.26 -1.14
N VAL A 164 -5.84 -1.06 -1.33
CA VAL A 164 -4.84 -1.74 -2.16
C VAL A 164 -5.54 -2.27 -3.40
N ILE A 165 -5.05 -1.88 -4.58
CA ILE A 165 -5.61 -2.29 -5.87
C ILE A 165 -4.63 -3.26 -6.52
N VAL A 166 -5.15 -4.43 -6.92
CA VAL A 166 -4.37 -5.51 -7.55
C VAL A 166 -5.06 -5.98 -8.84
N PRO A 167 -4.29 -6.52 -9.81
CA PRO A 167 -4.83 -6.90 -11.12
C PRO A 167 -5.71 -8.15 -11.14
N THR A 168 -5.61 -9.05 -10.15
CA THR A 168 -6.37 -10.31 -10.13
C THR A 168 -6.93 -10.60 -8.74
N ARG A 169 -7.97 -11.45 -8.68
CA ARG A 169 -8.63 -11.84 -7.42
C ARG A 169 -7.71 -12.70 -6.56
N GLU A 170 -6.94 -13.58 -7.16
CA GLU A 170 -6.04 -14.51 -6.49
C GLU A 170 -4.93 -13.73 -5.76
N LEU A 171 -4.42 -12.66 -6.37
CA LEU A 171 -3.44 -11.79 -5.74
C LEU A 171 -4.04 -10.94 -4.61
N ALA A 172 -5.35 -10.67 -4.63
CA ALA A 172 -6.02 -9.98 -3.53
C ALA A 172 -6.19 -10.87 -2.29
N LEU A 173 -6.29 -12.20 -2.49
CA LEU A 173 -6.44 -13.17 -1.41
C LEU A 173 -5.11 -13.59 -0.77
N GLN A 174 -4.00 -13.39 -1.46
CA GLN A 174 -2.64 -13.77 -1.03
C GLN A 174 -2.09 -12.83 0.06
#